data_AF-A0A661LF26-F1
#
_entry.id   AF-A0A661LF26-F1
#
_cell.length_a   1.000
_cell.length_b   1.000
_cell.length_c   1.000
_cell.angle_alpha   90.00
_cell.angle_beta   90.00
_cell.angle_gamma   90.00
#
_symmetry.space_group_name_H-M   'P 1'
#
loop_
_entity.id
_entity.type
_entity.pdbx_description
1 polymer ?
#
loop_
_entity_poly.entity_id
_entity_poly.type
_entity_poly.pdbx_seq_one_letter_code
_entity_poly.pdbx_strand_id
1 'polypeptide(L)'
;YETRKILKVCRRARILITDIVSYATSEKPDDAAYFPRLQEVAPDLLFVFSKDLEATRILALCEVMELPPKLIVAKGKSFLNPLTFLEAQVARKNIYTISLWHPSAPYPGVGEFIKAFSDKYGIEADYHAAQAYAAMQVINDAVSRALSPEPADIKEALEQTEMMTVYGPVTFQSYGDKDRQNRPSPLLLEWQEGQLRPVQY
;
A
#
# COMPACT_ATOMS: atom_id res chain seq x y z
N TYR A 1 9.84 -11.01 -5.67
CA TYR A 1 8.50 -11.36 -6.18
C TYR A 1 7.94 -10.25 -7.08
N GLU A 2 7.95 -8.99 -6.64
CA GLU A 2 7.29 -7.88 -7.36
C GLU A 2 7.98 -7.49 -8.66
N THR A 3 9.32 -7.56 -8.71
CA THR A 3 10.11 -7.25 -9.91
C THR A 3 9.60 -8.00 -11.15
N ARG A 4 9.32 -9.30 -11.06
CA ARG A 4 8.81 -10.08 -12.22
C ARG A 4 7.47 -9.56 -12.75
N LYS A 5 6.57 -9.13 -11.87
CA LYS A 5 5.26 -8.58 -12.26
C LYS A 5 5.43 -7.23 -12.96
N ILE A 6 6.29 -6.36 -12.42
CA ILE A 6 6.59 -5.05 -13.01
C ILE A 6 7.23 -5.21 -14.37
N LEU A 7 8.24 -6.08 -14.51
CA LEU A 7 8.87 -6.35 -15.79
C LEU A 7 7.86 -6.81 -16.85
N LYS A 8 6.86 -7.63 -16.45
CA LYS A 8 5.77 -8.05 -17.33
C LYS A 8 4.87 -6.88 -17.74
N VAL A 9 4.55 -5.98 -16.82
CA VAL A 9 3.77 -4.76 -17.09
C VAL A 9 4.55 -3.83 -18.02
N CYS A 10 5.81 -3.51 -17.70
CA CYS A 10 6.65 -2.64 -18.52
C CYS A 10 6.79 -3.16 -19.95
N ARG A 11 7.04 -4.47 -20.14
CA ARG A 11 7.10 -5.08 -21.48
C ARG A 11 5.79 -4.92 -22.25
N ARG A 12 4.65 -5.14 -21.60
CA ARG A 12 3.32 -4.99 -22.23
C ARG A 12 3.03 -3.54 -22.59
N ALA A 13 3.44 -2.60 -21.73
CA ALA A 13 3.27 -1.17 -21.91
C ALA A 13 4.35 -0.53 -22.81
N ARG A 14 5.29 -1.32 -23.35
CA ARG A 14 6.46 -0.84 -24.12
C ARG A 14 7.32 0.19 -23.36
N ILE A 15 7.36 0.08 -22.04
CA ILE A 15 8.25 0.85 -21.18
C ILE A 15 9.63 0.18 -21.22
N LEU A 16 10.65 0.94 -21.63
CA LEU A 16 12.05 0.51 -21.61
C LEU A 16 12.52 0.38 -20.16
N ILE A 17 13.07 -0.79 -19.82
CA ILE A 17 13.72 -1.02 -18.54
C ILE A 17 15.21 -0.80 -18.76
N THR A 18 15.72 0.34 -18.28
CA THR A 18 17.12 0.73 -18.43
C THR A 18 18.01 0.09 -17.36
N ASP A 19 17.50 -0.09 -16.13
CA ASP A 19 18.25 -0.69 -15.04
C ASP A 19 17.33 -1.35 -13.99
N ILE A 20 17.89 -2.26 -13.19
CA ILE A 20 17.26 -2.86 -12.01
C ILE A 20 18.29 -2.89 -10.88
N VAL A 21 18.17 -1.96 -9.96
CA VAL A 21 19.05 -1.89 -8.78
C VAL A 21 18.42 -2.67 -7.62
N SER A 22 19.21 -3.50 -6.97
CA SER A 22 18.85 -4.21 -5.74
C SER A 22 19.96 -4.03 -4.72
N TYR A 23 19.58 -3.82 -3.47
CA TYR A 23 20.49 -3.59 -2.36
C TYR A 23 20.02 -4.37 -1.14
N ALA A 24 20.93 -4.62 -0.20
CA ALA A 24 20.62 -5.35 1.02
C ALA A 24 19.79 -4.47 1.97
N THR A 25 18.90 -5.08 2.75
CA THR A 25 18.20 -4.35 3.81
C THR A 25 19.20 -4.01 4.92
N SER A 26 19.28 -2.73 5.29
CA SER A 26 20.10 -2.22 6.39
C SER A 26 19.28 -1.29 7.29
N GLU A 27 19.74 -1.07 8.52
CA GLU A 27 19.12 -0.09 9.44
C GLU A 27 19.35 1.36 8.98
N LYS A 28 20.40 1.60 8.21
CA LYS A 28 20.75 2.91 7.66
C LYS A 28 20.67 2.87 6.14
N PRO A 29 20.23 3.97 5.50
CA PRO A 29 20.26 4.10 4.05
C PRO A 29 21.67 3.88 3.48
N ASP A 30 21.74 3.21 2.34
CA ASP A 30 22.98 2.98 1.58
C ASP A 30 22.93 3.70 0.23
N ASP A 31 23.12 5.01 0.27
CA ASP A 31 23.11 5.85 -0.93
C ASP A 31 24.07 5.34 -2.01
N ALA A 32 25.22 4.79 -1.62
CA ALA A 32 26.24 4.31 -2.55
C ALA A 32 25.75 3.13 -3.39
N ALA A 33 24.78 2.35 -2.88
CA ALA A 33 24.24 1.21 -3.59
C ALA A 33 23.33 1.58 -4.77
N TYR A 34 22.73 2.78 -4.79
CA TYR A 34 21.74 3.14 -5.82
C TYR A 34 21.84 4.55 -6.38
N PHE A 35 22.33 5.54 -5.61
CA PHE A 35 22.30 6.93 -6.03
C PHE A 35 23.19 7.22 -7.26
N PRO A 36 24.43 6.72 -7.36
CA PRO A 36 25.24 6.92 -8.56
C PRO A 36 24.56 6.39 -9.83
N ARG A 37 23.90 5.24 -9.70
CA ARG A 37 23.19 4.61 -10.81
C ARG A 37 21.92 5.38 -11.20
N LEU A 38 21.21 5.92 -10.21
CA LEU A 38 20.06 6.78 -10.44
C LEU A 38 20.45 8.06 -11.20
N GLN A 39 21.60 8.66 -10.87
CA GLN A 39 22.14 9.83 -11.57
C GLN A 39 22.58 9.51 -13.00
N GLU A 40 23.30 8.40 -13.21
CA GLU A 40 23.79 7.99 -14.53
C GLU A 40 22.65 7.64 -15.49
N VAL A 41 21.63 6.92 -15.00
CA VAL A 41 20.50 6.49 -15.83
C VAL A 41 19.51 7.61 -16.08
N ALA A 42 19.34 8.54 -15.12
CA ALA A 42 18.38 9.64 -15.16
C ALA A 42 16.98 9.20 -15.68
N PRO A 43 16.30 8.24 -15.00
CA PRO A 43 15.11 7.61 -15.54
C PRO A 43 13.89 8.54 -15.57
N ASP A 44 13.10 8.48 -16.64
CA ASP A 44 11.79 9.16 -16.68
C ASP A 44 10.79 8.56 -15.67
N LEU A 45 10.83 7.24 -15.47
CA LEU A 45 9.95 6.48 -14.58
C LEU A 45 10.78 5.69 -13.57
N LEU A 46 10.56 5.94 -12.29
CA LEU A 46 11.23 5.23 -11.19
C LEU A 46 10.22 4.38 -10.42
N PHE A 47 10.47 3.07 -10.36
CA PHE A 47 9.75 2.18 -9.45
C PHE A 47 10.56 1.98 -8.18
N VAL A 48 10.02 2.33 -7.01
CA VAL A 48 10.73 2.24 -5.72
C VAL A 48 10.03 1.27 -4.78
N PHE A 49 10.78 0.28 -4.29
CA PHE A 49 10.32 -0.66 -3.27
C PHE A 49 11.31 -0.61 -2.12
N SER A 50 10.93 0.08 -1.05
CA SER A 50 11.80 0.27 0.10
C SER A 50 11.00 0.34 1.39
N LYS A 51 11.72 0.32 2.51
CA LYS A 51 11.15 0.35 3.85
C LYS A 51 11.81 1.47 4.64
N ASP A 52 11.12 1.89 5.69
CA ASP A 52 11.65 2.74 6.76
C ASP A 52 12.38 3.97 6.22
N LEU A 53 13.59 4.23 6.72
CA LEU A 53 14.41 5.40 6.39
C LEU A 53 14.88 5.44 4.92
N GLU A 54 14.95 4.27 4.27
CA GLU A 54 15.38 4.17 2.88
C GLU A 54 14.38 4.85 1.93
N ALA A 55 13.08 4.77 2.25
CA ALA A 55 12.05 5.47 1.49
C ALA A 55 12.23 6.99 1.54
N THR A 56 12.42 7.54 2.75
CA THR A 56 12.70 8.96 2.95
C THR A 56 13.96 9.37 2.19
N ARG A 57 15.03 8.56 2.27
CA ARG A 57 16.31 8.89 1.64
C ARG A 57 16.26 8.88 0.12
N ILE A 58 15.65 7.87 -0.49
CA ILE A 58 15.49 7.80 -1.96
C ILE A 58 14.69 9.01 -2.47
N LEU A 59 13.61 9.38 -1.79
CA LEU A 59 12.82 10.54 -2.17
C LEU A 59 13.62 11.85 -2.05
N ALA A 60 14.34 12.06 -0.95
CA ALA A 60 15.19 13.24 -0.75
C ALA A 60 16.29 13.34 -1.82
N LEU A 61 16.89 12.21 -2.20
CA LEU A 61 17.88 12.16 -3.27
C LEU A 61 17.26 12.53 -4.63
N CYS A 62 16.03 12.10 -4.91
CA CYS A 62 15.32 12.52 -6.12
C CYS A 62 15.05 14.04 -6.17
N GLU A 63 14.97 14.74 -5.03
CA GLU A 63 14.81 16.21 -4.95
C GLU A 63 16.07 16.98 -5.32
N VAL A 64 17.26 16.39 -5.15
CA VAL A 64 18.54 17.06 -5.43
C VAL A 64 19.17 16.64 -6.76
N MET A 65 18.52 15.76 -7.52
CA MET A 65 18.98 15.37 -8.85
C MET A 65 18.83 16.50 -9.86
N GLU A 66 19.80 16.65 -10.76
CA GLU A 66 19.72 17.58 -11.88
C GLU A 66 18.57 17.21 -12.85
N LEU A 67 18.38 15.89 -13.06
CA LEU A 67 17.32 15.32 -13.91
C LEU A 67 16.46 14.35 -13.09
N PRO A 68 15.52 14.86 -12.28
CA PRO A 68 14.69 14.02 -11.42
C PRO A 68 13.69 13.18 -12.24
N PRO A 69 13.25 12.01 -11.75
CA PRO A 69 12.22 11.23 -12.42
C PRO A 69 10.91 12.00 -12.59
N LYS A 70 10.30 11.85 -13.78
CA LYS A 70 9.01 12.49 -14.14
C LYS A 70 7.84 11.79 -13.47
N LEU A 71 7.95 10.51 -13.17
CA LEU A 71 6.96 9.73 -12.44
C LEU A 71 7.66 8.76 -11.48
N ILE A 72 7.21 8.72 -10.23
CA ILE A 72 7.69 7.78 -9.22
C ILE A 72 6.51 6.91 -8.79
N VAL A 73 6.64 5.59 -8.95
CA VAL A 73 5.69 4.62 -8.44
C VAL A 73 6.35 3.89 -7.27
N ALA A 74 5.91 4.23 -6.06
CA ALA A 74 6.50 3.78 -4.83
C ALA A 74 5.61 2.73 -4.15
N LYS A 75 6.22 1.80 -3.43
CA LYS A 75 5.49 0.81 -2.63
C LYS A 75 6.24 0.45 -1.36
N GLY A 76 5.51 0.49 -0.25
CA GLY A 76 6.04 0.23 1.09
C GLY A 76 5.25 1.04 2.12
N LYS A 77 5.34 0.64 3.39
CA LYS A 77 4.60 1.30 4.49
C LYS A 77 4.97 2.78 4.59
N SER A 78 6.25 3.13 4.46
CA SER A 78 6.72 4.52 4.52
C SER A 78 6.08 5.41 3.46
N PHE A 79 5.82 4.88 2.26
CA PHE A 79 5.18 5.67 1.20
C PHE A 79 3.70 5.97 1.45
N LEU A 80 3.11 5.41 2.50
CA LEU A 80 1.76 5.72 2.98
C LEU A 80 1.76 6.72 4.15
N ASN A 81 2.92 7.09 4.67
CA ASN A 81 3.06 7.96 5.84
C ASN A 81 3.44 9.41 5.42
N PRO A 82 2.64 10.43 5.79
CA PRO A 82 2.98 11.83 5.51
C PRO A 82 4.36 12.27 6.01
N LEU A 83 4.83 11.72 7.13
CA LEU A 83 6.13 12.06 7.69
C LEU A 83 7.28 11.72 6.74
N THR A 84 7.18 10.63 5.97
CA THR A 84 8.20 10.26 4.99
C THR A 84 8.40 11.35 3.93
N PHE A 85 7.33 11.99 3.49
CA PHE A 85 7.38 13.04 2.47
C PHE A 85 7.82 14.38 3.05
N LEU A 86 7.38 14.67 4.28
CA LEU A 86 7.80 15.85 5.03
C LEU A 86 9.31 15.82 5.31
N GLU A 87 9.82 14.72 5.85
CA GLU A 87 11.24 14.54 6.15
C GLU A 87 12.11 14.54 4.89
N ALA A 88 11.59 13.96 3.80
CA ALA A 88 12.25 13.99 2.50
C ALA A 88 12.16 15.36 1.79
N GLN A 89 11.43 16.33 2.36
CA GLN A 89 11.20 17.67 1.80
C GLN A 89 10.64 17.63 0.37
N VAL A 90 9.73 16.69 0.13
CA VAL A 90 9.14 16.44 -1.18
C VAL A 90 8.02 17.43 -1.45
N ALA A 91 8.12 18.17 -2.56
CA ALA A 91 7.10 19.12 -3.01
C ALA A 91 6.43 18.73 -4.35
N ARG A 92 6.92 17.68 -5.01
CA ARG A 92 6.46 17.25 -6.34
C ARG A 92 5.12 16.52 -6.31
N LYS A 93 4.32 16.70 -7.38
CA LYS A 93 3.01 16.05 -7.62
C LYS A 93 3.11 14.96 -8.69
N ASN A 94 4.00 14.00 -8.48
CA ASN A 94 4.26 12.91 -9.43
C ASN A 94 4.67 11.60 -8.73
N ILE A 95 4.30 11.44 -7.47
CA ILE A 95 4.60 10.25 -6.67
C ILE A 95 3.30 9.52 -6.40
N TYR A 96 3.25 8.28 -6.86
CA TYR A 96 2.10 7.41 -6.76
C TYR A 96 2.45 6.23 -5.86
N THR A 97 1.50 5.81 -5.05
CA THR A 97 1.59 4.62 -4.21
C THR A 97 0.32 3.80 -4.31
N ILE A 98 0.36 2.59 -3.77
CA ILE A 98 -0.77 1.67 -3.80
C ILE A 98 -1.17 1.35 -2.36
N SER A 99 -2.44 1.52 -2.05
CA SER A 99 -3.06 1.06 -0.81
C SER A 99 -4.21 0.11 -1.11
N LEU A 100 -4.67 -0.65 -0.13
CA LEU A 100 -5.87 -1.47 -0.22
C LEU A 100 -7.11 -0.75 0.35
N TRP A 101 -6.91 0.39 1.03
CA TRP A 101 -7.98 1.17 1.65
C TRP A 101 -7.55 2.62 1.86
N HIS A 102 -8.51 3.53 1.93
CA HIS A 102 -8.31 4.96 2.20
C HIS A 102 -9.47 5.49 3.07
N PRO A 103 -9.27 6.49 3.94
CA PRO A 103 -10.32 7.08 4.76
C PRO A 103 -11.55 7.61 4.00
N SER A 104 -11.38 7.94 2.71
CA SER A 104 -12.49 8.34 1.83
C SER A 104 -13.23 7.15 1.20
N ALA A 105 -13.01 5.91 1.68
CA ALA A 105 -13.66 4.74 1.13
C ALA A 105 -15.19 4.86 1.26
N PRO A 106 -15.96 4.55 0.21
CA PRO A 106 -17.41 4.76 0.19
C PRO A 106 -18.19 3.63 0.89
N TYR A 107 -17.56 2.94 1.84
CA TYR A 107 -18.17 1.78 2.51
C TYR A 107 -18.94 2.22 3.76
N PRO A 108 -20.07 1.56 4.07
CA PRO A 108 -20.82 1.84 5.30
C PRO A 108 -19.96 1.69 6.56
N GLY A 109 -20.14 2.58 7.54
CA GLY A 109 -19.43 2.51 8.83
C GLY A 109 -18.03 3.12 8.84
N VAL A 110 -17.49 3.55 7.68
CA VAL A 110 -16.13 4.12 7.60
C VAL A 110 -16.01 5.40 8.43
N GLY A 111 -16.99 6.30 8.35
CA GLY A 111 -16.98 7.56 9.11
C GLY A 111 -17.00 7.34 10.62
N GLU A 112 -17.86 6.43 11.09
CA GLU A 112 -17.97 6.05 12.49
C GLU A 112 -16.69 5.37 12.98
N PHE A 113 -16.11 4.48 12.18
CA PHE A 113 -14.84 3.82 12.48
C PHE A 113 -13.70 4.83 12.63
N ILE A 114 -13.52 5.73 11.66
CA ILE A 114 -12.47 6.75 11.69
C ILE A 114 -12.60 7.63 12.93
N LYS A 115 -13.83 8.09 13.23
CA LYS A 115 -14.10 8.91 14.41
C LYS A 115 -13.76 8.16 15.69
N ALA A 116 -14.28 6.94 15.86
CA ALA A 116 -14.05 6.15 17.07
C ALA A 116 -12.57 5.77 17.25
N PHE A 117 -11.85 5.50 16.16
CA PHE A 117 -10.42 5.22 16.19
C PHE A 117 -9.62 6.45 16.62
N SER A 118 -9.88 7.61 16.01
CA SER A 118 -9.23 8.87 16.36
C SER A 118 -9.52 9.27 17.81
N ASP A 119 -10.77 9.18 18.27
CA ASP A 119 -11.15 9.52 19.65
C ASP A 119 -10.43 8.63 20.67
N LYS A 120 -10.19 7.36 20.33
CA LYS A 120 -9.58 6.38 21.25
C LYS A 120 -8.05 6.43 21.26
N TYR A 121 -7.43 6.64 20.09
CA TYR A 121 -5.98 6.48 19.93
C TYR A 121 -5.24 7.80 19.66
N GLY A 122 -5.96 8.89 19.38
CA GLY A 122 -5.37 10.20 19.10
C GLY A 122 -4.60 10.28 17.79
N ILE A 123 -4.79 9.32 16.88
CA ILE A 123 -4.14 9.24 15.57
C ILE A 123 -5.15 8.83 14.50
N GLU A 124 -4.86 9.15 13.24
CA GLU A 124 -5.68 8.72 12.11
C GLU A 124 -5.57 7.21 11.85
N ALA A 125 -6.67 6.60 11.42
CA ALA A 125 -6.68 5.19 11.04
C ALA A 125 -5.99 4.99 9.69
N ASP A 126 -4.95 4.16 9.66
CA ASP A 126 -4.34 3.70 8.42
C ASP A 126 -5.07 2.45 7.87
N TYR A 127 -4.63 1.97 6.70
CA TYR A 127 -5.23 0.78 6.11
C TYR A 127 -5.04 -0.48 6.98
N HIS A 128 -4.01 -0.56 7.83
CA HIS A 128 -3.81 -1.70 8.72
C HIS A 128 -4.83 -1.68 9.86
N ALA A 129 -5.10 -0.51 10.43
CA ALA A 129 -6.14 -0.32 11.43
C ALA A 129 -7.52 -0.68 10.87
N ALA A 130 -7.85 -0.19 9.67
CA ALA A 130 -9.10 -0.51 9.00
C ALA A 130 -9.22 -2.02 8.67
N GLN A 131 -8.12 -2.65 8.24
CA GLN A 131 -8.07 -4.09 7.97
C GLN A 131 -8.29 -4.92 9.24
N ALA A 132 -7.62 -4.56 10.34
CA ALA A 132 -7.78 -5.26 11.62
C ALA A 132 -9.20 -5.11 12.17
N TYR A 133 -9.80 -3.92 12.05
CA TYR A 133 -11.19 -3.69 12.44
C TYR A 133 -12.15 -4.55 11.61
N ALA A 134 -11.99 -4.56 10.29
CA ALA A 134 -12.81 -5.41 9.41
C ALA A 134 -12.63 -6.90 9.67
N ALA A 135 -11.42 -7.35 10.03
CA ALA A 135 -11.20 -8.74 10.45
C ALA A 135 -12.03 -9.09 11.69
N MET A 136 -12.16 -8.16 12.64
CA MET A 136 -13.05 -8.36 13.80
C MET A 136 -14.53 -8.35 13.42
N GLN A 137 -14.95 -7.53 12.45
CA GLN A 137 -16.33 -7.59 11.90
C GLN A 137 -16.62 -8.98 11.33
N VAL A 138 -15.69 -9.55 10.57
CA VAL A 138 -15.79 -10.89 9.97
C VAL A 138 -15.82 -11.98 11.04
N ILE A 139 -14.93 -11.92 12.03
CA ILE A 139 -14.89 -12.90 13.14
C ILE A 139 -16.21 -12.89 13.91
N ASN A 140 -16.73 -11.70 14.22
CA ASN A 140 -17.99 -11.55 14.94
C ASN A 140 -19.18 -12.14 14.16
N ASP A 141 -19.25 -11.87 12.85
CA ASP A 141 -20.26 -12.43 11.96
C ASP A 141 -20.18 -13.97 11.91
N ALA A 142 -18.99 -14.51 11.65
CA ALA A 142 -18.80 -15.96 11.52
C ALA A 142 -19.13 -16.72 12.82
N VAL A 143 -18.66 -16.22 13.97
CA VAL A 143 -18.98 -16.84 15.27
C VAL A 143 -20.48 -16.78 15.58
N SER A 144 -21.17 -15.71 15.17
CA SER A 144 -22.62 -15.58 15.38
C SER A 144 -23.45 -16.51 14.50
N ARG A 145 -22.94 -16.88 13.32
CA ARG A 145 -23.60 -17.81 12.38
C ARG A 145 -23.23 -19.28 12.61
N ALA A 146 -22.13 -19.56 13.29
CA ALA A 146 -21.66 -20.92 13.54
C ALA A 146 -22.70 -21.72 14.34
N LEU A 147 -22.86 -23.01 14.00
CA LEU A 147 -23.80 -23.91 14.67
C LEU A 147 -23.41 -24.19 16.13
N SER A 148 -22.12 -24.11 16.44
CA SER A 148 -21.56 -24.29 17.76
C SER A 148 -20.23 -23.53 17.88
N PRO A 149 -19.65 -23.39 19.09
CA PRO A 149 -18.33 -22.79 19.27
C PRO A 149 -17.17 -23.71 18.85
N GLU A 150 -17.45 -24.90 18.31
CA GLU A 150 -16.41 -25.82 17.87
C GLU A 150 -15.63 -25.26 16.66
N PRO A 151 -14.30 -25.49 16.57
CA PRO A 151 -13.49 -24.93 15.50
C PRO A 151 -13.94 -25.29 14.08
N ALA A 152 -14.55 -26.48 13.91
CA ALA A 152 -15.06 -26.93 12.62
C ALA A 152 -16.23 -26.07 12.13
N ASP A 153 -17.19 -25.79 13.01
CA ASP A 153 -18.38 -24.99 12.69
C ASP A 153 -18.03 -23.51 12.45
N ILE A 154 -17.08 -22.97 13.22
CA ILE A 154 -16.56 -21.61 13.00
C ILE A 154 -15.82 -21.53 11.66
N LYS A 155 -15.02 -22.53 11.32
CA LYS A 155 -14.31 -22.58 10.03
C LYS A 155 -15.31 -22.64 8.87
N GLU A 156 -16.35 -23.46 8.97
CA GLU A 156 -17.41 -23.53 7.96
C GLU A 156 -18.12 -22.18 7.82
N ALA A 157 -18.47 -21.53 8.94
CA ALA A 157 -19.09 -20.21 8.91
C ALA A 157 -18.18 -19.14 8.26
N LEU A 158 -16.86 -19.18 8.51
CA LEU A 158 -15.87 -18.31 7.85
C LEU A 158 -15.79 -18.57 6.34
N GLU A 159 -15.83 -19.83 5.91
CA GLU A 159 -15.81 -20.20 4.49
C GLU A 159 -17.05 -19.70 3.74
N GLN A 160 -18.17 -19.53 4.45
CA GLN A 160 -19.42 -18.97 3.93
C GLN A 160 -19.52 -17.44 4.06
N THR A 161 -18.47 -16.74 4.51
CA THR A 161 -18.52 -15.27 4.66
C THR A 161 -18.68 -14.57 3.32
N GLU A 162 -19.78 -13.82 3.20
CA GLU A 162 -20.05 -12.84 2.15
C GLU A 162 -20.68 -11.61 2.79
N MET A 163 -19.88 -10.57 3.05
CA MET A 163 -20.36 -9.39 3.78
C MET A 163 -19.66 -8.10 3.36
N MET A 164 -20.27 -6.96 3.69
CA MET A 164 -19.66 -5.64 3.60
C MET A 164 -19.04 -5.25 4.94
N THR A 165 -17.81 -4.74 4.91
CA THR A 165 -17.10 -4.22 6.09
C THR A 165 -16.68 -2.77 5.84
N VAL A 166 -16.11 -2.11 6.85
CA VAL A 166 -15.48 -0.78 6.66
C VAL A 166 -14.30 -0.83 5.68
N TYR A 167 -13.76 -2.03 5.43
CA TYR A 167 -12.66 -2.27 4.50
C TYR A 167 -13.15 -2.66 3.08
N GLY A 168 -14.46 -2.75 2.89
CA GLY A 168 -15.09 -3.16 1.64
C GLY A 168 -15.66 -4.57 1.70
N PRO A 169 -16.04 -5.14 0.53
CA PRO A 169 -16.62 -6.46 0.46
C PRO A 169 -15.60 -7.54 0.84
N VAL A 170 -16.06 -8.52 1.61
CA VAL A 170 -15.28 -9.68 2.03
C VAL A 170 -15.97 -10.94 1.52
N THR A 171 -15.25 -11.65 0.66
CA THR A 171 -15.51 -13.04 0.27
C THR A 171 -14.19 -13.78 0.26
N PHE A 172 -14.14 -15.02 0.75
CA PHE A 172 -12.92 -15.82 0.71
C PHE A 172 -12.94 -16.75 -0.50
N GLN A 173 -11.96 -16.60 -1.38
CA GLN A 173 -11.87 -17.37 -2.62
C GLN A 173 -10.42 -17.78 -2.90
N SER A 174 -10.27 -18.84 -3.69
CA SER A 174 -8.97 -19.32 -4.13
C SER A 174 -8.71 -18.84 -5.55
N TYR A 175 -7.53 -18.25 -5.79
CA TYR A 175 -7.17 -17.68 -7.09
C TYR A 175 -5.65 -17.66 -7.28
N GLY A 176 -5.19 -18.10 -8.45
CA GLY A 176 -3.76 -18.23 -8.71
C GLY A 176 -3.10 -19.19 -7.72
N ASP A 177 -2.10 -18.71 -6.99
CA ASP A 177 -1.36 -19.41 -5.95
C ASP A 177 -1.91 -19.20 -4.52
N LYS A 178 -3.08 -18.56 -4.40
CA LYS A 178 -3.69 -18.22 -3.12
C LYS A 178 -4.90 -19.08 -2.81
N ASP A 179 -5.03 -19.46 -1.56
CA ASP A 179 -6.16 -20.21 -1.01
C ASP A 179 -6.89 -19.37 0.06
N ARG A 180 -8.23 -19.37 0.04
CA ARG A 180 -9.09 -18.70 1.04
C ARG A 180 -8.69 -17.24 1.31
N GLN A 181 -8.48 -16.47 0.25
CA GLN A 181 -8.09 -15.06 0.34
C GLN A 181 -9.22 -14.15 -0.13
N ASN A 182 -9.36 -13.01 0.55
CA ASN A 182 -10.12 -11.91 -0.03
C ASN A 182 -9.38 -11.34 -1.25
N ARG A 183 -10.12 -10.72 -2.17
CA ARG A 183 -9.58 -10.08 -3.37
C ARG A 183 -9.97 -8.60 -3.42
N PRO A 184 -9.41 -7.77 -2.53
CA PRO A 184 -9.67 -6.34 -2.55
C PRO A 184 -9.10 -5.69 -3.81
N SER A 185 -9.80 -4.67 -4.31
CA SER A 185 -9.30 -3.81 -5.38
C SER A 185 -8.26 -2.84 -4.81
N PRO A 186 -7.02 -2.82 -5.33
CA PRO A 186 -6.03 -1.84 -4.91
C PRO A 186 -6.46 -0.42 -5.35
N LEU A 187 -6.21 0.55 -4.48
CA LEU A 187 -6.34 1.96 -4.75
C LEU A 187 -4.99 2.51 -5.20
N LEU A 188 -5.00 3.21 -6.33
CA LEU A 188 -3.88 4.07 -6.71
C LEU A 188 -4.04 5.39 -5.98
N LEU A 189 -3.02 5.80 -5.25
CA LEU A 189 -2.99 7.05 -4.51
C LEU A 189 -1.87 7.93 -5.05
N GLU A 190 -2.11 9.24 -5.12
CA GLU A 190 -1.12 10.25 -5.48
C GLU A 190 -0.84 11.14 -4.28
N TRP A 191 0.44 11.48 -4.07
CA TRP A 191 0.83 12.52 -3.13
C TRP A 191 0.60 13.91 -3.73
N GLN A 192 -0.27 14.68 -3.10
CA GLN A 192 -0.57 16.07 -3.44
C GLN A 192 -0.62 16.91 -2.17
N GLU A 193 0.18 17.98 -2.10
CA GLU A 193 0.11 18.97 -1.00
C GLU A 193 0.21 18.34 0.40
N GLY A 194 1.09 17.34 0.55
CA GLY A 194 1.27 16.63 1.82
C GLY A 194 0.14 15.68 2.20
N GLN A 195 -0.75 15.34 1.26
CA GLN A 195 -1.84 14.38 1.46
C GLN A 195 -1.84 13.30 0.38
N LEU A 196 -2.25 12.09 0.76
CA LEU A 196 -2.57 11.02 -0.18
C LEU A 196 -3.99 11.18 -0.69
N ARG A 197 -4.15 11.19 -2.01
CA ARG A 197 -5.46 11.29 -2.65
C ARG A 197 -5.68 10.11 -3.59
N PRO A 198 -6.84 9.42 -3.50
CA PRO A 198 -7.20 8.41 -4.50
C PRO A 198 -7.26 9.02 -5.90
N VAL A 199 -6.67 8.32 -6.85
CA VAL A 199 -6.69 8.68 -8.27
C VAL A 199 -7.88 8.00 -8.92
N GLN A 200 -8.69 8.76 -9.66
CA GLN A 200 -9.71 8.18 -10.53
C GLN A 200 -9.08 7.81 -11.88
N TYR A 201 -9.27 6.57 -12.31
CA TYR A 201 -8.73 6.02 -13.55
C TYR A 201 -9.73 5.07 -14.21
#